data_AF-A0AAI8UU36-F1
#
_entry.id   AF-A0AAI8UU36-F1
#
_cell.length_a   1.000
_cell.length_b   1.000
_cell.length_c   1.000
_cell.angle_alpha   90.00
_cell.angle_beta   90.00
_cell.angle_gamma   90.00
#
_symmetry.space_group_name_H-M   'P 1'
#
loop_
_entity.id
_entity.type
_entity.pdbx_description
1 polymer ?
#
loop_
_entity_poly.entity_id
_entity_poly.type
_entity_poly.pdbx_seq_one_letter_code
_entity_poly.pdbx_strand_id
1 'polypeptide(L)'
;MSTDIKMPTEVAPVSKLSYMSPPSPVTVAESYYSSGETMSGYMYLIGPDKIQQGVQVIVYRTSLEHFAVVYPQKKVCRPLGVLNLRNTCVERLSSNEFGFVVRERGFDKSISLTFIVESPAEFDSWISAFTSRSSPSLHHSSLPIVEEEEV
;
A
#
# COMPACT_ATOMS: atom_id res chain seq x y z
N MET A 1 -60.13 -9.16 -48.71
CA MET A 1 -60.53 -9.16 -47.29
C MET A 1 -60.25 -10.54 -46.76
N SER A 2 -59.12 -10.73 -46.10
CA SER A 2 -58.71 -12.04 -45.53
C SER A 2 -58.73 -11.96 -44.02
N THR A 3 -59.40 -12.92 -43.42
CA THR A 3 -59.58 -13.11 -41.97
C THR A 3 -58.44 -13.94 -41.39
N ASP A 4 -57.95 -13.48 -40.25
CA ASP A 4 -56.97 -14.14 -39.38
C ASP A 4 -57.50 -15.39 -38.65
N ILE A 5 -56.54 -16.06 -38.00
CA ILE A 5 -56.60 -16.93 -36.80
C ILE A 5 -56.53 -18.45 -37.06
N LYS A 6 -55.37 -19.09 -36.79
CA LYS A 6 -55.05 -19.80 -35.53
C LYS A 6 -53.78 -20.68 -35.69
N MET A 7 -52.72 -20.41 -34.92
CA MET A 7 -51.58 -21.33 -34.73
C MET A 7 -51.91 -22.38 -33.66
N PRO A 8 -51.23 -23.54 -33.68
CA PRO A 8 -50.22 -23.73 -32.64
C PRO A 8 -48.90 -24.30 -33.18
N THR A 9 -47.81 -23.62 -32.83
CA THR A 9 -46.44 -24.04 -33.04
C THR A 9 -46.08 -25.12 -32.02
N GLU A 10 -45.88 -26.34 -32.48
CA GLU A 10 -45.29 -27.41 -31.67
C GLU A 10 -43.76 -27.24 -31.67
N VAL A 11 -43.22 -26.62 -30.62
CA VAL A 11 -41.76 -26.51 -30.40
C VAL A 11 -41.38 -27.55 -29.36
N ALA A 12 -40.57 -28.53 -29.79
CA ALA A 12 -39.98 -29.56 -28.96
C ALA A 12 -39.10 -28.98 -27.83
N PRO A 13 -38.92 -29.71 -26.71
CA PRO A 13 -38.39 -29.16 -25.48
C PRO A 13 -36.89 -28.83 -25.52
N VAL A 14 -36.62 -27.71 -24.85
CA VAL A 14 -35.34 -27.21 -24.34
C VAL A 14 -34.34 -28.32 -23.98
N SER A 15 -33.27 -28.42 -24.77
CA SER A 15 -31.97 -28.80 -24.21
C SER A 15 -31.25 -27.49 -23.88
N LYS A 16 -31.16 -27.16 -22.59
CA LYS A 16 -30.36 -26.04 -22.08
C LYS A 16 -28.90 -26.30 -22.46
N LEU A 17 -28.44 -25.79 -23.60
CA LEU A 17 -27.05 -25.39 -23.71
C LEU A 17 -26.94 -24.17 -22.80
N SER A 18 -26.44 -24.37 -21.59
CA SER A 18 -25.94 -23.28 -20.78
C SER A 18 -24.80 -22.64 -21.59
N TYR A 19 -25.11 -21.54 -22.26
CA TYR A 19 -24.11 -20.59 -22.72
C TYR A 19 -23.31 -20.25 -21.46
N MET A 20 -22.10 -20.81 -21.35
CA MET A 20 -21.13 -20.27 -20.44
C MET A 20 -20.90 -18.85 -20.92
N SER A 21 -21.45 -17.90 -20.17
CA SER A 21 -21.12 -16.50 -20.32
C SER A 21 -19.60 -16.38 -20.43
N PRO A 22 -19.06 -15.56 -21.35
CA PRO A 22 -17.64 -15.26 -21.32
C PRO A 22 -17.31 -14.79 -19.89
N PRO A 23 -16.22 -15.27 -19.27
CA PRO A 23 -15.85 -14.79 -17.95
C PRO A 23 -15.72 -13.28 -18.05
N SER A 24 -16.53 -12.56 -17.27
CA SER A 24 -16.33 -11.15 -16.99
C SER A 24 -14.85 -10.94 -16.72
N PRO A 25 -14.21 -9.87 -17.24
CA PRO A 25 -12.81 -9.59 -16.94
C PRO A 25 -12.67 -9.62 -15.43
N VAL A 26 -11.94 -10.63 -14.96
CA VAL A 26 -11.76 -10.92 -13.55
C VAL A 26 -11.15 -9.66 -12.94
N THR A 27 -11.88 -9.01 -12.04
CA THR A 27 -11.33 -7.99 -11.16
C THR A 27 -10.33 -8.69 -10.23
N VAL A 28 -9.15 -9.01 -10.75
CA VAL A 28 -8.01 -9.51 -9.99
C VAL A 28 -7.38 -8.31 -9.31
N ALA A 29 -8.05 -7.75 -8.29
CA ALA A 29 -7.46 -6.62 -7.55
C ALA A 29 -7.90 -6.44 -6.10
N GLU A 30 -8.84 -7.21 -5.54
CA GLU A 30 -9.44 -6.81 -4.25
C GLU A 30 -9.29 -7.78 -3.07
N SER A 31 -8.63 -8.94 -3.20
CA SER A 31 -8.57 -9.92 -2.08
C SER A 31 -7.20 -10.42 -1.64
N TYR A 32 -6.09 -9.97 -2.25
CA TYR A 32 -4.73 -10.43 -1.87
C TYR A 32 -3.89 -9.46 -1.04
N TYR A 33 -4.37 -8.24 -0.74
CA TYR A 33 -3.60 -7.24 0.02
C TYR A 33 -3.86 -7.22 1.53
N SER A 34 -4.76 -8.06 2.04
CA SER A 34 -5.21 -7.95 3.44
C SER A 34 -4.22 -8.47 4.49
N SER A 35 -3.10 -9.08 4.10
CA SER A 35 -2.08 -9.56 5.04
C SER A 35 -0.94 -8.56 5.14
N GLY A 36 -1.14 -7.48 5.90
CA GLY A 36 -0.05 -6.58 6.30
C GLY A 36 -0.22 -5.11 5.89
N GLU A 37 -1.31 -4.72 5.23
CA GLU A 37 -1.65 -3.30 5.11
C GLU A 37 -1.92 -2.71 6.50
N THR A 38 -1.22 -1.63 6.83
CA THR A 38 -1.32 -0.95 8.14
C THR A 38 -2.01 0.40 8.04
N MET A 39 -1.89 1.07 6.90
CA MET A 39 -2.52 2.36 6.66
C MET A 39 -2.59 2.64 5.16
N SER A 40 -3.70 3.20 4.70
CA SER A 40 -3.85 3.70 3.34
C SER A 40 -4.66 4.99 3.33
N GLY A 41 -4.38 5.86 2.35
CA GLY A 41 -5.11 7.11 2.19
C GLY A 41 -4.42 8.09 1.26
N TYR A 42 -4.98 9.29 1.18
CA TYR A 42 -4.50 10.36 0.31
C TYR A 42 -3.72 11.41 1.10
N MET A 43 -2.66 11.94 0.49
CA MET A 43 -1.84 13.02 1.04
C MET A 43 -1.14 13.77 -0.09
N TYR A 44 -0.48 14.88 0.24
CA TYR A 44 0.33 15.62 -0.73
C TYR A 44 1.81 15.31 -0.55
N LEU A 45 2.48 14.96 -1.64
CA LEU A 45 3.94 14.88 -1.72
C LEU A 45 4.48 16.24 -2.19
N ILE A 46 5.47 16.78 -1.47
CA ILE A 46 6.15 18.01 -1.87
C ILE A 46 7.37 17.65 -2.73
N GLY A 47 7.33 18.03 -4.00
CA GLY A 47 8.43 17.82 -4.94
C GLY A 47 9.59 18.80 -4.75
N PRO A 48 10.70 18.62 -5.50
CA PRO A 48 11.91 19.45 -5.42
C PRO A 48 11.65 20.96 -5.60
N ASP A 49 10.68 21.32 -6.45
CA ASP A 49 10.31 22.71 -6.74
C ASP A 49 9.23 23.26 -5.80
N LYS A 50 9.00 22.60 -4.66
CA LYS A 50 7.89 22.87 -3.72
C LYS A 50 6.49 22.70 -4.33
N ILE A 51 6.41 22.03 -5.48
CA ILE A 51 5.14 21.69 -6.11
C ILE A 51 4.47 20.58 -5.29
N GLN A 52 3.22 20.81 -4.91
CA GLN A 52 2.41 19.81 -4.22
C GLN A 52 1.77 18.87 -5.23
N GLN A 53 1.98 17.58 -5.05
CA GLN A 53 1.36 16.53 -5.86
C GLN A 53 0.48 15.65 -4.98
N GLY A 54 -0.81 15.55 -5.30
CA GLY A 54 -1.71 14.61 -4.66
C GLY A 54 -1.32 13.16 -4.96
N VAL A 55 -1.13 12.37 -3.92
CA VAL A 55 -0.73 10.97 -3.97
C VAL A 55 -1.65 10.10 -3.11
N GLN A 56 -1.81 8.85 -3.51
CA GLN A 56 -2.32 7.80 -2.64
C GLN A 56 -1.13 7.03 -2.07
N VAL A 57 -1.12 6.82 -0.77
CA VAL A 57 -0.07 6.07 -0.09
C VAL A 57 -0.68 4.85 0.58
N ILE A 58 0.00 3.72 0.47
CA ILE A 58 -0.36 2.49 1.16
C ILE A 58 0.87 1.97 1.89
N VAL A 59 0.76 1.78 3.20
CA VAL A 59 1.83 1.34 4.08
C VAL A 59 1.62 -0.12 4.45
N TYR A 60 2.61 -0.94 4.14
CA TYR A 60 2.63 -2.36 4.46
C TYR A 60 3.67 -2.64 5.55
N ARG A 61 3.30 -3.48 6.51
CA ARG A 61 4.19 -3.99 7.53
C ARG A 61 3.98 -5.48 7.72
N THR A 62 5.06 -6.22 7.58
CA THR A 62 5.16 -7.65 7.88
C THR A 62 6.21 -7.86 8.97
N SER A 63 6.50 -9.11 9.32
CA SER A 63 7.58 -9.45 10.25
C SER A 63 8.97 -9.13 9.68
N LEU A 64 9.12 -9.09 8.35
CA LEU A 64 10.40 -8.92 7.67
C LEU A 64 10.52 -7.57 6.96
N GLU A 65 9.39 -6.97 6.57
CA GLU A 65 9.37 -5.79 5.71
C GLU A 65 8.49 -4.70 6.29
N HIS A 66 8.86 -3.45 6.05
CA HIS A 66 8.05 -2.29 6.38
C HIS A 66 8.32 -1.24 5.30
N PHE A 67 7.32 -1.01 4.46
CA PHE A 67 7.46 -0.16 3.27
C PHE A 67 6.17 0.58 2.95
N ALA A 68 6.28 1.69 2.22
CA ALA A 68 5.14 2.41 1.68
C ALA A 68 5.19 2.42 0.15
N VAL A 69 4.06 2.20 -0.50
CA VAL A 69 3.90 2.35 -1.95
C VAL A 69 3.18 3.67 -2.21
N VAL A 70 3.71 4.48 -3.13
CA VAL A 70 3.17 5.80 -3.47
C VAL A 70 2.63 5.78 -4.88
N TYR A 71 1.37 6.15 -5.06
CA TYR A 71 0.68 6.25 -6.34
C TYR A 71 0.26 7.70 -6.62
N PRO A 72 0.20 8.15 -7.88
CA PRO A 72 -0.39 9.44 -8.20
C PRO A 72 -1.92 9.36 -8.06
N GLN A 73 -2.55 10.39 -7.49
CA GLN A 73 -4.00 10.37 -7.22
C GLN A 73 -4.86 10.43 -8.49
N LYS A 74 -4.41 11.09 -9.55
CA LYS A 74 -5.30 11.52 -10.66
C LYS A 74 -5.58 10.47 -11.75
N LYS A 75 -4.99 9.26 -11.71
CA LYS A 75 -5.20 8.19 -12.70
C LYS A 75 -4.80 6.83 -12.12
N VAL A 76 -5.43 5.73 -12.57
CA VAL A 76 -4.91 4.37 -12.35
C VAL A 76 -3.58 4.26 -13.09
N CYS A 77 -2.50 4.39 -12.35
CA CYS A 77 -1.13 4.50 -12.85
C CYS A 77 -0.21 3.55 -12.09
N ARG A 78 0.96 3.30 -12.68
CA ARG A 78 2.06 2.64 -11.98
C ARG A 78 2.45 3.45 -10.72
N PRO A 79 2.94 2.78 -9.67
CA PRO A 79 3.51 3.47 -8.51
C PRO A 79 4.57 4.49 -8.93
N LEU A 80 4.59 5.64 -8.25
CA LEU A 80 5.69 6.61 -8.35
C LEU A 80 6.97 6.02 -7.74
N GLY A 81 6.81 5.18 -6.72
CA GLY A 81 7.92 4.51 -6.05
C GLY A 81 7.49 3.72 -4.83
N VAL A 82 8.47 3.05 -4.24
CA VAL A 82 8.35 2.32 -2.98
C VAL A 82 9.38 2.88 -2.01
N LEU A 83 8.96 3.15 -0.78
CA LEU A 83 9.80 3.65 0.30
C LEU A 83 10.10 2.53 1.28
N ASN A 84 11.38 2.22 1.48
CA ASN A 84 11.79 1.31 2.53
C ASN A 84 11.76 2.03 3.87
N LEU A 85 10.73 1.78 4.68
CA LEU A 85 10.55 2.49 5.93
C LEU A 85 11.46 1.97 7.04
N ARG A 86 11.96 0.72 6.97
CA ARG A 86 12.84 0.14 8.01
C ARG A 86 14.08 0.99 8.28
N ASN A 87 14.64 1.59 7.23
CA ASN A 87 15.86 2.38 7.27
C ASN A 87 15.57 3.89 7.15
N THR A 88 14.43 4.36 7.63
CA THR A 88 14.10 5.80 7.59
C THR A 88 13.96 6.41 8.98
N CYS A 89 14.16 7.71 9.08
CA CYS A 89 13.62 8.52 10.17
C CYS A 89 12.44 9.36 9.68
N VAL A 90 11.47 9.55 10.57
CA VAL A 90 10.28 10.36 10.33
C VAL A 90 10.36 11.54 11.27
N GLU A 91 10.35 12.75 10.73
CA GLU A 91 10.41 14.00 11.48
C GLU A 91 9.15 14.81 11.22
N ARG A 92 8.50 15.29 12.27
CA ARG A 92 7.36 16.20 12.14
C ARG A 92 7.83 17.54 11.61
N LEU A 93 7.08 18.15 10.71
CA LEU A 93 7.33 19.54 10.34
C LEU A 93 7.01 20.45 11.54
N SER A 94 7.84 21.45 11.76
CA SER A 94 7.64 22.46 12.82
C SER A 94 6.65 23.56 12.41
N SER A 95 6.18 23.57 11.16
CA SER A 95 5.19 24.51 10.66
C SER A 95 3.78 24.15 11.13
N ASN A 96 2.82 25.08 11.00
CA ASN A 96 1.39 24.83 11.24
C ASN A 96 0.75 23.82 10.24
N GLU A 97 1.55 23.13 9.43
CA GLU A 97 1.09 22.14 8.49
C GLU A 97 1.18 20.75 9.13
N PHE A 98 0.14 19.93 8.96
CA PHE A 98 0.12 18.54 9.41
C PHE A 98 0.99 17.67 8.49
N GLY A 99 2.29 17.96 8.44
CA GLY A 99 3.24 17.31 7.56
C GLY A 99 4.44 16.70 8.27
N PHE A 100 5.13 15.83 7.56
CA PHE A 100 6.30 15.12 8.04
C PHE A 100 7.30 14.87 6.93
N VAL A 101 8.57 14.73 7.32
CA VAL A 101 9.68 14.41 6.44
C VAL A 101 10.14 12.99 6.72
N VAL A 102 10.26 12.19 5.67
CA VAL A 102 10.85 10.86 5.70
C VAL A 102 12.25 10.97 5.12
N ARG A 103 13.29 10.67 5.91
CA ARG A 103 14.69 10.65 5.43
C ARG A 103 15.25 9.25 5.51
N GLU A 104 15.99 8.84 4.49
CA GLU A 104 16.72 7.58 4.50
C GLU A 104 17.97 7.69 5.39
N ARG A 105 18.23 6.66 6.19
CA ARG A 105 19.42 6.56 7.06
C ARG A 105 20.58 5.96 6.28
N GLY A 106 21.78 6.46 6.51
CA GLY A 106 23.02 5.83 6.02
C GLY A 106 23.48 6.25 4.61
N PHE A 107 22.90 7.30 4.02
CA PHE A 107 23.37 7.87 2.76
C PHE A 107 23.97 9.27 2.99
N ASP A 108 25.14 9.53 2.38
CA ASP A 108 25.87 10.81 2.46
C ASP A 108 25.09 11.99 1.86
N LYS A 109 24.17 11.70 0.94
CA LYS A 109 23.15 12.64 0.46
C LYS A 109 21.80 12.15 0.98
N SER A 110 21.27 12.81 2.01
CA SER A 110 19.97 12.43 2.58
C SER A 110 18.86 12.71 1.57
N ILE A 111 18.41 11.67 0.87
CA ILE A 111 17.15 11.73 0.12
C ILE A 111 16.04 11.86 1.15
N SER A 112 15.24 12.91 1.02
CA SER A 112 14.11 13.19 1.90
C SER A 112 12.85 13.44 1.10
N LEU A 113 11.74 12.87 1.56
CA LEU A 113 10.42 13.14 1.01
C LEU A 113 9.56 13.80 2.08
N THR A 114 8.83 14.84 1.67
CA THR A 114 7.95 15.58 2.56
C THR A 114 6.50 15.30 2.19
N PHE A 115 5.73 14.86 3.17
CA PHE A 115 4.31 14.57 3.03
C PHE A 115 3.48 15.53 3.87
N ILE A 116 2.37 16.03 3.32
CA ILE A 116 1.36 16.81 4.04
C ILE A 116 0.06 16.02 4.07
N VAL A 117 -0.44 15.75 5.27
CA VAL A 117 -1.66 14.98 5.48
C VAL A 117 -2.89 15.86 5.23
N GLU A 118 -3.88 15.33 4.49
CA GLU A 118 -5.13 16.04 4.21
C GLU A 118 -5.99 16.24 5.46
N SER A 119 -6.09 15.19 6.29
CA SER A 119 -6.87 15.17 7.51
C SER A 119 -5.96 15.28 8.75
N PRO A 120 -6.02 16.39 9.50
CA PRO A 120 -5.28 16.54 10.75
C PRO A 120 -5.51 15.41 11.76
N ALA A 121 -6.72 14.84 11.77
CA ALA A 121 -7.12 13.78 12.69
C ALA A 121 -6.34 12.46 12.44
N GLU A 122 -5.81 12.27 11.23
CA GLU A 122 -5.05 11.08 10.86
C GLU A 122 -3.54 11.25 11.03
N PHE A 123 -3.09 12.46 11.39
CA PHE A 123 -1.67 12.82 11.38
C PHE A 123 -0.83 11.88 12.27
N ASP A 124 -1.24 11.66 13.51
CA ASP A 124 -0.51 10.76 14.43
C ASP A 124 -0.52 9.30 13.97
N SER A 125 -1.60 8.86 13.32
CA SER A 125 -1.68 7.53 12.70
C SER A 125 -0.67 7.39 11.56
N TRP A 126 -0.55 8.41 10.70
CA TRP A 126 0.45 8.43 9.62
C TRP A 126 1.88 8.43 10.16
N ILE A 127 2.18 9.23 11.19
CA ILE A 127 3.48 9.20 11.85
C ILE A 127 3.79 7.80 12.39
N SER A 128 2.83 7.18 13.09
CA SER A 128 2.99 5.83 13.64
C SER A 128 3.19 4.77 12.56
N ALA A 129 2.45 4.86 11.44
CA ALA A 129 2.55 3.94 10.32
C ALA A 129 3.92 4.04 9.63
N PHE A 130 4.43 5.26 9.42
CA PHE A 130 5.74 5.50 8.79
C PHE A 130 6.92 5.21 9.71
N THR A 131 6.75 5.32 11.03
CA THR A 131 7.87 5.16 11.97
C THR A 131 8.35 3.71 11.99
N SER A 132 9.60 3.51 11.59
CA SER A 132 10.31 2.25 11.81
C SER A 132 10.38 1.97 13.30
N ARG A 133 9.71 0.90 13.73
CA ARG A 133 9.97 0.32 15.03
C ARG A 133 11.05 -0.72 14.77
N SER A 134 12.26 -0.46 15.21
CA SER A 134 13.25 -1.52 15.38
C SER A 134 12.65 -2.49 16.39
N SER A 135 11.98 -3.55 15.91
CA SER A 135 11.78 -4.74 16.72
C SER A 135 13.17 -5.10 17.24
N PRO A 136 13.37 -5.23 18.56
CA PRO A 136 14.66 -5.66 19.07
C PRO A 136 14.96 -6.98 18.37
N SER A 137 16.02 -7.01 17.57
CA SER A 137 16.51 -8.25 16.98
C SER A 137 16.78 -9.20 18.14
N LEU A 138 16.00 -10.26 18.24
CA LEU A 138 16.15 -11.33 19.23
C LEU A 138 17.43 -12.14 18.98
N HIS A 139 18.62 -11.55 18.96
CA HIS A 139 19.87 -12.30 18.88
C HIS A 139 21.02 -11.59 19.60
N HIS A 140 21.00 -11.64 20.94
CA HIS A 140 22.25 -11.80 21.69
C HIS A 140 22.23 -13.22 22.27
N SER A 141 22.44 -14.21 21.41
CA SER A 141 23.03 -15.47 21.87
C SER A 141 24.48 -15.15 22.20
N SER A 142 24.75 -14.82 23.46
CA SER A 142 26.11 -14.86 23.99
C SER A 142 26.65 -16.27 23.75
N LEU A 143 27.76 -16.37 23.02
CA LEU A 143 28.48 -17.62 22.88
C LEU A 143 29.00 -18.03 24.26
N PRO A 144 28.93 -19.32 24.64
CA PRO A 144 29.49 -19.79 25.90
C PRO A 144 31.00 -19.57 25.89
N ILE A 145 31.52 -18.96 26.96
CA ILE A 145 32.95 -18.76 27.18
C ILE A 145 33.54 -20.10 27.64
N VAL A 146 34.56 -20.59 26.93
CA VAL A 146 35.36 -21.75 27.36
C VAL A 146 36.50 -21.19 28.21
N GLU A 147 36.57 -21.58 29.48
CA GLU A 147 37.73 -21.31 30.33
C GLU A 147 38.78 -22.39 30.06
N GLU A 148 39.98 -21.98 29.62
CA GLU A 148 41.14 -22.87 29.52
C GLU A 148 41.82 -22.91 30.89
N GLU A 149 41.85 -24.09 31.52
CA GLU A 149 42.54 -24.35 32.77
C GLU A 149 44.05 -24.53 32.47
N GLU A 150 44.89 -23.57 32.91
CA GLU A 150 46.34 -23.74 32.87
C GLU A 150 46.77 -24.80 33.91
N VAL A 151 47.40 -25.87 33.44
CA VAL A 151 47.98 -26.97 34.24
C VAL A 151 49.36 -26.61 34.76
#